data_AF-A0A7S2QPF9-F1
#
_entry.id   AF-A0A7S2QPF9-F1
#
_cell.length_a   1.000
_cell.length_b   1.000
_cell.length_c   1.000
_cell.angle_alpha   90.00
_cell.angle_beta   90.00
_cell.angle_gamma   90.00
#
_symmetry.space_group_name_H-M   'P 1'
#
loop_
_entity.id
_entity.type
_entity.pdbx_description
1 polymer ?
#
loop_
_entity_poly.entity_id
_entity_poly.type
_entity_poly.pdbx_seq_one_letter_code
_entity_poly.pdbx_strand_id
1 'polypeptide(L)'
;VLAQREDFLALPVPRLKDLLKVSGVRQAAGMLDKHDIVDMLFASGHCVEEHAAPLGPDTVAGAAAQGPAASVGAAAGELHAALEASLQEADSRALDVNAPLSSALLESRLIPDPVVLLEVDRTLIALRSALLDGPELAEIREALQSYGHEVEVASTGAKLFVRPEQYEAVVKAVDGLGLRPRHIVVSREFEAKVTGVIEGVKRTSVKRRRVAETAPLYSQEPEVVVEVKRTFIHLEIPSSLRSGLSAPSAATF
;
A
#
# COMPACT_ATOMS: atom_id res chain seq x y z
N VAL A 1 19.52 -5.19 7.47
CA VAL A 1 20.92 -5.56 7.21
C VAL A 1 21.75 -4.37 7.65
N LEU A 2 22.36 -4.45 8.83
CA LEU A 2 23.22 -3.39 9.37
C LEU A 2 24.60 -3.63 8.76
N ALA A 3 24.98 -2.83 7.77
CA ALA A 3 26.28 -2.93 7.10
C ALA A 3 27.09 -1.69 7.47
N GLN A 4 28.34 -1.91 7.90
CA GLN A 4 29.24 -0.83 8.25
C GLN A 4 29.61 -0.05 6.98
N ARG A 5 29.98 1.22 7.12
CA ARG A 5 30.36 2.08 5.97
C ARG A 5 31.47 1.44 5.12
N GLU A 6 32.37 0.69 5.75
CA GLU A 6 33.45 -0.05 5.10
C GLU A 6 32.96 -1.17 4.17
N ASP A 7 31.86 -1.84 4.51
CA ASP A 7 31.27 -2.91 3.68
C ASP A 7 30.75 -2.35 2.36
N PHE A 8 30.13 -1.16 2.39
CA PHE A 8 29.72 -0.47 1.17
C PHE A 8 30.92 -0.01 0.34
N LEU A 9 32.01 0.40 0.99
CA LEU A 9 33.26 0.72 0.32
C LEU A 9 34.00 -0.51 -0.22
N ALA A 10 33.61 -1.74 0.14
CA ALA A 10 34.12 -2.95 -0.51
C ALA A 10 33.35 -3.30 -1.80
N LEU A 11 32.10 -2.85 -1.95
CA LEU A 11 31.26 -3.20 -3.11
C LEU A 11 31.71 -2.51 -4.41
N PRO A 12 31.55 -3.16 -5.58
CA PRO A 12 31.84 -2.53 -6.86
C PRO A 12 30.82 -1.43 -7.18
N VAL A 13 31.27 -0.35 -7.82
CA VAL A 13 30.46 0.84 -8.14
C VAL A 13 29.09 0.53 -8.80
N PRO A 14 28.97 -0.45 -9.72
CA PRO A 14 27.67 -0.81 -10.31
C PRO A 14 26.64 -1.25 -9.25
N ARG A 15 27.05 -2.04 -8.26
CA ARG A 15 26.16 -2.52 -7.19
C ARG A 15 25.68 -1.37 -6.31
N LEU A 16 26.56 -0.41 -6.01
CA LEU A 16 26.20 0.77 -5.24
C LEU A 16 25.19 1.66 -6.01
N LYS A 17 25.33 1.79 -7.32
CA LYS A 17 24.35 2.50 -8.17
C LYS A 17 22.99 1.81 -8.22
N ASP A 18 22.96 0.48 -8.25
CA ASP A 18 21.71 -0.28 -8.18
C ASP A 18 21.00 -0.04 -6.84
N LEU A 19 21.74 0.00 -5.73
CA LEU A 19 21.19 0.30 -4.40
C LEU A 19 20.63 1.73 -4.31
N LEU A 20 21.31 2.73 -4.90
CA LEU A 20 20.77 4.10 -5.03
C LEU A 20 19.46 4.14 -5.82
N LYS A 21 19.35 3.32 -6.88
CA LYS A 21 18.15 3.26 -7.70
C LYS A 21 16.97 2.64 -6.94
N VAL A 22 17.22 1.60 -6.14
CA VAL A 22 16.20 0.94 -5.30
C VAL A 22 15.74 1.86 -4.16
N SER A 23 16.65 2.67 -3.60
CA SER A 23 16.33 3.67 -2.56
C SER A 23 15.70 4.96 -3.11
N GLY A 24 15.49 5.06 -4.43
CA GLY A 24 14.82 6.22 -5.05
C GLY A 24 15.65 7.51 -5.08
N VAL A 25 16.95 7.43 -4.77
CA VAL A 25 17.84 8.59 -4.74
C VAL A 25 18.25 8.98 -6.16
N ARG A 26 17.95 10.22 -6.57
CA ARG A 26 18.33 10.73 -7.90
C ARG A 26 19.84 10.98 -7.95
N GLN A 27 20.51 10.34 -8.90
CA GLN A 27 21.94 10.53 -9.12
C GLN A 27 22.22 11.95 -9.66
N ALA A 28 23.08 12.70 -8.97
CA ALA A 28 23.56 13.99 -9.45
C ALA A 28 24.55 13.79 -10.62
N ALA A 29 24.40 14.57 -11.68
CA ALA A 29 25.31 14.53 -12.82
C ALA A 29 26.71 15.00 -12.38
N GLY A 30 27.69 14.10 -12.38
CA GLY A 30 29.07 14.37 -11.95
C GLY A 30 29.59 13.47 -10.83
N MET A 31 28.74 12.62 -10.22
CA MET A 31 29.19 11.65 -9.21
C MET A 31 29.93 10.49 -9.87
N LEU A 32 31.26 10.56 -9.84
CA LEU A 32 32.15 9.47 -10.25
C LEU A 32 32.84 8.81 -9.05
N ASP A 33 32.90 9.47 -7.90
CA ASP A 33 33.59 8.92 -6.74
C ASP A 33 32.69 7.94 -5.97
N LYS A 34 33.32 6.87 -5.51
CA LYS A 34 32.69 5.79 -4.75
C LYS A 34 32.26 6.28 -3.37
N HIS A 35 33.01 7.20 -2.76
CA HIS A 35 32.69 7.75 -1.45
C HIS A 35 31.40 8.59 -1.48
N ASP A 36 31.24 9.45 -2.48
CA ASP A 36 30.02 10.27 -2.64
C ASP A 36 28.75 9.40 -2.76
N ILE A 37 28.85 8.25 -3.42
CA ILE A 37 27.74 7.30 -3.57
C ILE A 37 27.35 6.67 -2.23
N VAL A 38 28.34 6.31 -1.41
CA VAL A 38 28.10 5.73 -0.09
C VAL A 38 27.51 6.79 0.84
N ASP A 39 28.02 8.01 0.83
CA ASP A 39 27.53 9.09 1.69
C ASP A 39 26.06 9.44 1.38
N MET A 40 25.67 9.43 0.11
CA MET A 40 24.28 9.60 -0.30
C MET A 40 23.37 8.44 0.16
N LEU A 41 23.86 7.20 0.17
CA LEU A 41 23.12 6.05 0.69
C LEU A 41 22.84 6.21 2.19
N PHE A 42 23.83 6.64 2.97
CA PHE A 42 23.63 6.92 4.40
C PHE A 42 22.73 8.15 4.63
N ALA A 43 22.89 9.21 3.84
CA ALA A 43 22.03 10.39 3.91
C ALA A 43 20.56 10.10 3.56
N SER A 44 20.28 9.05 2.78
CA SER A 44 18.91 8.64 2.44
C SER A 44 18.11 8.03 3.61
N GLY A 45 18.76 7.80 4.76
CA GLY A 45 18.10 7.25 5.96
C GLY A 45 17.76 5.75 5.87
N HIS A 46 18.11 5.09 4.77
CA HIS A 46 17.91 3.65 4.59
C HIS A 46 19.01 2.80 5.24
N CYS A 47 20.12 3.40 5.66
CA CYS A 47 21.21 2.75 6.38
C CYS A 47 21.35 3.37 7.76
N VAL A 48 21.13 2.59 8.82
CA VAL A 48 21.40 3.03 10.20
C VAL A 48 22.88 2.77 10.48
N GLU A 49 23.64 3.83 10.73
CA GLU A 49 25.02 3.71 11.15
C GLU A 49 25.02 3.25 12.62
N GLU A 50 25.39 1.99 12.85
CA GLU A 50 25.60 1.49 14.20
C GLU A 50 26.90 2.11 14.73
N HIS A 51 26.79 3.28 15.35
CA HIS A 51 27.84 3.80 16.20
C HIS A 51 27.97 2.84 17.38
N ALA A 52 28.93 1.93 17.28
CA ALA A 52 29.42 1.16 18.41
C ALA A 52 29.87 2.16 19.48
N ALA A 53 28.99 2.40 20.46
CA ALA A 53 29.30 3.22 21.61
C ALA A 53 30.58 2.67 22.23
N PRO A 54 31.63 3.48 22.42
CA PRO A 54 32.83 3.02 23.09
C PRO A 54 32.43 2.63 24.51
N LEU A 55 32.55 1.34 24.82
CA LEU A 55 32.57 0.83 26.18
C LEU A 55 33.72 1.54 26.90
N GLY A 56 33.39 2.61 27.61
CA GLY A 56 34.33 3.31 28.48
C GLY A 56 34.79 2.34 29.58
N PRO A 57 36.09 2.26 29.88
CA PRO A 57 36.57 1.57 31.05
C PRO A 57 36.24 2.43 32.29
N ASP A 58 35.15 2.09 32.97
CA ASP A 58 34.84 2.73 34.25
C ASP A 58 35.93 2.40 35.27
N THR A 59 36.59 3.49 35.64
CA THR A 59 37.70 3.58 36.56
C THR A 59 37.15 3.41 37.97
N VAL A 60 37.48 2.29 38.60
CA VAL A 60 37.19 2.03 40.01
C VAL A 60 38.17 2.82 40.87
N ALA A 61 37.91 4.11 41.07
CA ALA A 61 38.63 4.94 42.04
C ALA A 61 37.84 4.99 43.35
N GLY A 62 38.34 4.25 44.34
CA GLY A 62 37.81 4.23 45.69
C GLY A 62 37.91 5.59 46.38
N ALA A 63 36.80 6.00 47.00
CA ALA A 63 36.80 6.98 48.07
C ALA A 63 36.10 6.34 49.27
N ALA A 64 36.92 5.82 50.19
CA ALA A 64 36.49 5.41 51.50
C ALA A 64 36.13 6.68 52.30
N ALA A 65 34.85 6.91 52.53
CA ALA A 65 34.34 7.85 53.51
C ALA A 65 33.48 7.09 54.51
N GLN A 66 34.03 6.91 55.72
CA GLN A 66 33.31 6.43 56.89
C GLN A 66 32.22 7.45 57.26
N GLY A 67 30.97 6.99 57.29
CA GLY A 67 29.78 7.74 57.70
C GLY A 67 28.66 6.77 58.12
N PRO A 68 27.73 7.21 58.99
CA PRO A 68 27.16 6.41 60.06
C PRO A 68 26.11 5.39 59.62
N ALA A 69 26.11 4.24 60.30
CA ALA A 69 25.11 3.18 60.19
C ALA A 69 23.77 3.62 60.79
N ALA A 70 22.96 4.34 60.01
CA ALA A 70 21.54 4.52 60.30
C ALA A 70 20.77 4.65 58.97
N SER A 71 19.76 3.79 58.79
CA SER A 71 18.69 3.85 57.76
C SER A 71 18.92 3.24 56.36
N VAL A 72 19.31 1.95 56.29
CA VAL A 72 19.29 1.17 55.02
C VAL A 72 17.88 1.03 54.41
N GLY A 73 16.81 1.18 55.20
CA GLY A 73 15.43 1.11 54.70
C GLY A 73 14.92 2.34 53.94
N ALA A 74 15.47 3.53 54.20
CA ALA A 74 15.01 4.76 53.56
C ALA A 74 15.59 4.92 52.14
N ALA A 75 16.87 4.56 51.95
CA ALA A 75 17.56 4.65 50.67
C ALA A 75 16.95 3.73 49.58
N ALA A 76 16.37 2.58 49.98
CA ALA A 76 15.72 1.67 49.04
C ALA A 76 14.43 2.25 48.44
N GLY A 77 13.69 3.06 49.23
CA GLY A 77 12.48 3.74 48.77
C GLY A 77 12.79 4.87 47.79
N GLU A 78 13.84 5.65 48.06
CA GLU A 78 14.28 6.74 47.18
C GLU A 78 14.75 6.23 45.81
N LEU A 79 15.49 5.12 45.76
CA LEU A 79 15.93 4.52 44.50
C LEU A 79 14.74 4.01 43.66
N HIS A 80 13.74 3.41 44.30
CA HIS A 80 12.54 2.92 43.61
C HIS A 80 11.72 4.06 43.04
N ALA A 81 11.52 5.13 43.83
CA ALA A 81 10.81 6.33 43.37
C ALA A 81 11.54 7.03 42.20
N ALA A 82 12.88 7.08 42.22
CA ALA A 82 13.65 7.63 41.13
C ALA A 82 13.55 6.81 39.84
N LEU A 83 13.54 5.47 39.94
CA LEU A 83 13.33 4.58 38.79
C LEU A 83 11.95 4.74 38.18
N GLU A 84 10.92 4.80 39.03
CA GLU A 84 9.53 4.99 38.58
C GLU A 84 9.35 6.35 37.89
N ALA A 85 9.92 7.43 38.45
CA ALA A 85 9.91 8.75 37.83
C ALA A 85 10.60 8.76 36.45
N SER A 86 11.74 8.06 36.32
CA SER A 86 12.48 7.94 35.05
C SER A 86 11.70 7.16 33.99
N LEU A 87 11.04 6.06 34.41
CA LEU A 87 10.14 5.29 33.54
C LEU A 87 8.97 6.14 33.04
N GLN A 88 8.34 6.89 33.95
CA GLN A 88 7.20 7.75 33.61
C GLN A 88 7.60 8.89 32.67
N GLU A 89 8.79 9.47 32.86
CA GLU A 89 9.34 10.47 31.95
C GLU A 89 9.64 9.86 30.57
N ALA A 90 10.23 8.67 30.51
CA ALA A 90 10.49 7.97 29.25
C ALA A 90 9.18 7.64 28.51
N ASP A 91 8.16 7.16 29.20
CA ASP A 91 6.84 6.89 28.61
C ASP A 91 6.18 8.16 28.09
N SER A 92 6.26 9.28 28.82
CA SER A 92 5.69 10.56 28.35
C SER A 92 6.33 11.03 27.04
N ARG A 93 7.67 10.93 26.93
CA ARG A 93 8.39 11.27 25.69
C ARG A 93 8.10 10.28 24.56
N ALA A 94 7.93 9.00 24.90
CA ALA A 94 7.57 7.98 23.93
C ALA A 94 6.15 8.20 23.40
N LEU A 95 5.20 8.64 24.22
CA LEU A 95 3.84 8.96 23.79
C LEU A 95 3.83 10.08 22.74
N ASP A 96 4.61 11.14 22.93
CA ASP A 96 4.66 12.26 21.97
C ASP A 96 5.20 11.84 20.58
N VAL A 97 6.13 10.88 20.54
CA VAL A 97 6.70 10.37 19.29
C VAL A 97 5.85 9.25 18.69
N ASN A 98 5.28 8.38 19.53
CA ASN A 98 4.52 7.21 19.10
C ASN A 98 3.07 7.56 18.75
N ALA A 99 2.48 8.61 19.32
CA ALA A 99 1.13 9.05 18.99
C ALA A 99 0.97 9.35 17.49
N PRO A 100 1.79 10.21 16.85
CA PRO A 100 1.67 10.47 15.41
C PRO A 100 2.05 9.25 14.56
N LEU A 101 3.00 8.43 15.00
CA LEU A 101 3.37 7.21 14.27
C LEU A 101 2.24 6.17 14.29
N SER A 102 1.62 5.96 15.45
CA SER A 102 0.51 5.03 15.61
C SER A 102 -0.73 5.52 14.87
N SER A 103 -1.04 6.83 14.88
CA SER A 103 -2.11 7.38 14.06
C SER A 103 -1.83 7.22 12.57
N ALA A 104 -0.61 7.51 12.09
CA ALA A 104 -0.23 7.33 10.69
C ALA A 104 -0.19 5.85 10.27
N LEU A 105 0.16 4.92 11.17
CA LEU A 105 0.12 3.48 10.92
C LEU A 105 -1.32 2.95 10.87
N LEU A 106 -2.20 3.49 11.70
CA LEU A 106 -3.63 3.22 11.60
C LEU A 106 -4.16 3.79 10.28
N GLU A 107 -3.89 5.06 9.95
CA GLU A 107 -4.28 5.71 8.69
C GLU A 107 -3.74 5.00 7.43
N SER A 108 -2.52 4.50 7.44
CA SER A 108 -1.95 3.75 6.31
C SER A 108 -2.52 2.34 6.18
N ARG A 109 -2.98 1.72 7.28
CA ARG A 109 -3.80 0.48 7.23
C ARG A 109 -5.25 0.75 6.85
N LEU A 110 -5.69 2.01 6.91
CA LEU A 110 -7.01 2.47 6.51
C LEU A 110 -7.07 2.85 5.02
N ILE A 111 -6.03 2.55 4.21
CA ILE A 111 -6.11 2.77 2.76
C ILE A 111 -7.29 1.94 2.23
N PRO A 112 -8.32 2.59 1.67
CA PRO A 112 -9.48 1.90 1.14
C PRO A 112 -9.03 0.97 0.02
N ASP A 113 -9.14 -0.35 0.23
CA ASP A 113 -8.80 -1.34 -0.78
C ASP A 113 -9.83 -1.24 -1.92
N PRO A 114 -9.47 -0.74 -3.11
CA PRO A 114 -10.45 -0.43 -4.14
C PRO A 114 -11.06 -1.71 -4.71
N VAL A 115 -12.36 -1.65 -4.97
CA VAL A 115 -13.17 -2.70 -5.57
C VAL A 115 -13.55 -2.27 -6.99
N VAL A 116 -13.49 -3.19 -7.93
CA VAL A 116 -13.71 -2.93 -9.36
C VAL A 116 -14.97 -3.65 -9.82
N LEU A 117 -15.81 -2.93 -10.56
CA LEU A 117 -16.97 -3.49 -11.24
C LEU A 117 -16.61 -3.78 -12.71
N LEU A 118 -16.54 -5.05 -13.04
CA LEU A 118 -16.36 -5.57 -14.38
C LEU A 118 -17.73 -5.84 -15.00
N GLU A 119 -17.95 -5.33 -16.21
CA GLU A 119 -19.10 -5.70 -17.04
C GLU A 119 -18.64 -6.62 -18.16
N VAL A 120 -19.27 -7.79 -18.24
CA VAL A 120 -19.01 -8.74 -19.31
C VAL A 120 -20.06 -8.58 -20.41
N ASP A 121 -19.62 -8.50 -21.67
CA ASP A 121 -20.53 -8.30 -22.81
C ASP A 121 -21.53 -9.46 -23.00
N ARG A 122 -21.09 -10.69 -22.73
CA ARG A 122 -21.88 -11.90 -22.94
C ARG A 122 -21.74 -12.83 -21.74
N THR A 123 -22.86 -13.14 -21.10
CA THR A 123 -22.91 -14.13 -20.02
C THR A 123 -23.04 -15.51 -20.64
N LEU A 124 -21.90 -16.17 -20.88
CA LEU A 124 -21.87 -17.56 -21.34
C LEU A 124 -22.01 -18.50 -20.15
N ILE A 125 -22.72 -19.63 -20.32
CA ILE A 125 -22.79 -20.69 -19.31
C ILE A 125 -21.38 -21.16 -18.94
N ALA A 126 -20.51 -21.29 -19.95
CA ALA A 126 -19.10 -21.64 -19.77
C ALA A 126 -18.33 -20.62 -18.90
N LEU A 127 -18.65 -19.33 -19.00
CA LEU A 127 -18.03 -18.32 -18.15
C LEU A 127 -18.52 -18.45 -16.71
N ARG A 128 -19.83 -18.69 -16.52
CA ARG A 128 -20.37 -18.92 -15.18
C ARG A 128 -19.72 -20.13 -14.53
N SER A 129 -19.61 -21.26 -15.22
CA SER A 129 -18.92 -22.44 -14.68
C SER A 129 -17.42 -22.18 -14.46
N ALA A 130 -16.75 -21.43 -15.33
CA ALA A 130 -15.35 -21.07 -15.12
C ALA A 130 -15.14 -20.22 -13.85
N LEU A 131 -16.06 -19.31 -13.56
CA LEU A 131 -15.98 -18.45 -12.36
C LEU A 131 -16.37 -19.20 -11.06
N LEU A 132 -17.40 -20.07 -11.13
CA LEU A 132 -17.92 -20.79 -9.95
C LEU A 132 -17.18 -22.09 -9.65
N ASP A 133 -16.74 -22.82 -10.68
CA ASP A 133 -16.14 -24.15 -10.54
C ASP A 133 -14.64 -24.12 -10.87
N GLY A 134 -14.12 -23.01 -11.41
CA GLY A 134 -12.72 -22.91 -11.81
C GLY A 134 -11.75 -22.95 -10.62
N PRO A 135 -10.57 -23.56 -10.78
CA PRO A 135 -9.59 -23.70 -9.69
C PRO A 135 -8.92 -22.38 -9.32
N GLU A 136 -8.81 -21.44 -10.26
CA GLU A 136 -8.09 -20.17 -10.04
C GLU A 136 -8.71 -19.28 -8.97
N LEU A 137 -10.03 -19.40 -8.78
CA LEU A 137 -10.78 -18.62 -7.80
C LEU A 137 -11.20 -19.46 -6.59
N ALA A 138 -10.77 -20.73 -6.50
CA ALA A 138 -11.17 -21.64 -5.43
C ALA A 138 -10.80 -21.09 -4.04
N GLU A 139 -9.57 -20.59 -3.88
CA GLU A 139 -9.09 -19.97 -2.64
C GLU A 139 -10.01 -18.83 -2.17
N ILE A 140 -10.47 -17.99 -3.10
CA ILE A 140 -11.33 -16.83 -2.78
C ILE A 140 -12.73 -17.31 -2.38
N ARG A 141 -13.26 -18.33 -3.07
CA ARG A 141 -14.57 -18.91 -2.74
C ARG A 141 -14.55 -19.59 -1.38
N GLU A 142 -13.50 -20.35 -1.07
CA GLU A 142 -13.32 -21.01 0.23
C GLU A 142 -13.18 -19.98 1.35
N ALA A 143 -12.39 -18.91 1.10
CA ALA A 143 -12.28 -17.80 2.03
C ALA A 143 -13.65 -17.18 2.31
N LEU A 144 -14.43 -16.80 1.29
CA LEU A 144 -15.78 -16.24 1.49
C LEU A 144 -16.72 -17.22 2.20
N GLN A 145 -16.71 -18.50 1.82
CA GLN A 145 -17.55 -19.53 2.45
C GLN A 145 -17.20 -19.77 3.91
N SER A 146 -15.93 -19.69 4.30
CA SER A 146 -15.51 -19.83 5.70
C SER A 146 -16.08 -18.75 6.62
N TYR A 147 -16.41 -17.58 6.07
CA TYR A 147 -17.10 -16.49 6.76
C TYR A 147 -18.63 -16.52 6.55
N GLY A 148 -19.16 -17.55 5.87
CA GLY A 148 -20.59 -17.69 5.59
C GLY A 148 -21.11 -16.78 4.49
N HIS A 149 -20.23 -16.28 3.61
CA HIS A 149 -20.61 -15.41 2.50
C HIS A 149 -20.74 -16.17 1.18
N GLU A 150 -21.77 -15.83 0.39
CA GLU A 150 -22.03 -16.43 -0.92
C GLU A 150 -21.37 -15.64 -2.06
N VAL A 151 -20.80 -16.34 -3.03
CA VAL A 151 -20.12 -15.74 -4.19
C VAL A 151 -21.11 -15.13 -5.18
N GLU A 152 -22.31 -15.69 -5.30
CA GLU A 152 -23.40 -15.13 -6.12
C GLU A 152 -24.40 -14.41 -5.23
N VAL A 153 -24.72 -13.16 -5.57
CA VAL A 153 -25.75 -12.40 -4.85
C VAL A 153 -27.13 -12.93 -5.25
N ALA A 154 -27.87 -13.51 -4.31
CA ALA A 154 -29.19 -14.10 -4.58
C ALA A 154 -30.18 -13.13 -5.25
N SER A 155 -30.13 -11.84 -4.92
CA SER A 155 -31.08 -10.83 -5.44
C SER A 155 -30.82 -10.42 -6.90
N THR A 156 -29.55 -10.38 -7.34
CA THR A 156 -29.16 -9.82 -8.65
C THR A 156 -28.47 -10.83 -9.57
N GLY A 157 -27.98 -11.95 -9.03
CA GLY A 157 -27.13 -12.92 -9.71
C GLY A 157 -25.73 -12.38 -10.06
N ALA A 158 -25.36 -11.20 -9.55
CA ALA A 158 -24.01 -10.66 -9.70
C ALA A 158 -23.00 -11.51 -8.91
N LYS A 159 -21.76 -11.55 -9.40
CA LYS A 159 -20.68 -12.33 -8.77
C LYS A 159 -19.77 -11.42 -7.97
N LEU A 160 -19.47 -11.80 -6.73
CA LEU A 160 -18.60 -11.08 -5.81
C LEU A 160 -17.34 -11.91 -5.58
N PHE A 161 -16.19 -11.34 -5.94
CA PHE A 161 -14.86 -11.87 -5.64
C PHE A 161 -14.10 -10.83 -4.85
N VAL A 162 -14.44 -10.71 -3.57
CA VAL A 162 -13.88 -9.71 -2.66
C VAL A 162 -13.32 -10.40 -1.42
N ARG A 163 -12.56 -9.66 -0.62
CA ARG A 163 -12.14 -10.14 0.69
C ARG A 163 -13.36 -10.32 1.62
N PRO A 164 -13.35 -11.30 2.54
CA PRO A 164 -14.45 -11.51 3.47
C PRO A 164 -14.80 -10.26 4.28
N GLU A 165 -13.81 -9.51 4.72
CA GLU A 165 -14.00 -8.28 5.51
C GLU A 165 -14.71 -7.19 4.70
N GLN A 166 -14.58 -7.20 3.37
CA GLN A 166 -15.20 -6.20 2.49
C GLN A 166 -16.61 -6.60 2.04
N TYR A 167 -17.01 -7.86 2.24
CA TYR A 167 -18.21 -8.42 1.62
C TYR A 167 -19.47 -7.64 1.98
N GLU A 168 -19.71 -7.41 3.28
CA GLU A 168 -20.91 -6.70 3.73
C GLU A 168 -20.98 -5.25 3.24
N ALA A 169 -19.86 -4.54 3.27
CA ALA A 169 -19.77 -3.17 2.80
C ALA A 169 -20.04 -3.09 1.29
N VAL A 170 -19.47 -4.02 0.52
CA VAL A 170 -19.69 -4.10 -0.92
C VAL A 170 -21.14 -4.46 -1.24
N VAL A 171 -21.75 -5.42 -0.54
CA VAL A 171 -23.16 -5.78 -0.75
C VAL A 171 -24.07 -4.58 -0.50
N LYS A 172 -23.86 -3.83 0.59
CA LYS A 172 -24.63 -2.60 0.88
C LYS A 172 -24.44 -1.53 -0.19
N ALA A 173 -23.21 -1.32 -0.67
CA ALA A 173 -22.91 -0.33 -1.72
C ALA A 173 -23.45 -0.72 -3.10
N VAL A 174 -23.56 -2.03 -3.34
CA VAL A 174 -24.11 -2.61 -4.56
C VAL A 174 -25.63 -2.62 -4.55
N ASP A 175 -26.24 -2.67 -3.36
CA ASP A 175 -27.68 -2.61 -3.20
C ASP A 175 -28.21 -1.26 -3.72
N GLY A 176 -29.13 -1.32 -4.69
CA GLY A 176 -29.60 -0.13 -5.42
C GLY A 176 -28.88 0.21 -6.73
N LEU A 177 -27.72 -0.39 -7.05
CA LEU A 177 -27.06 -0.17 -8.35
C LEU A 177 -27.71 -0.92 -9.52
N GLY A 178 -28.68 -1.81 -9.25
CA GLY A 178 -29.37 -2.59 -10.28
C GLY A 178 -28.43 -3.54 -11.03
N LEU A 179 -27.53 -4.21 -10.29
CA LEU A 179 -26.62 -5.18 -10.90
C LEU A 179 -27.39 -6.31 -11.58
N ARG A 180 -26.72 -6.91 -12.56
CA ARG A 180 -27.23 -7.98 -13.41
C ARG A 180 -26.22 -9.14 -13.39
N PRO A 181 -26.60 -10.36 -13.80
CA PRO A 181 -25.69 -11.51 -13.80
C PRO A 181 -24.42 -11.38 -14.66
N ARG A 182 -24.37 -10.37 -15.53
CA ARG A 182 -23.18 -10.00 -16.34
C ARG A 182 -22.15 -9.17 -15.59
N HIS A 183 -22.50 -8.67 -14.41
CA HIS A 183 -21.64 -7.83 -13.60
C HIS A 183 -20.88 -8.69 -12.60
N ILE A 184 -19.60 -8.39 -12.47
CA ILE A 184 -18.68 -9.06 -11.56
C ILE A 184 -18.00 -7.98 -10.75
N VAL A 185 -18.11 -8.07 -9.44
CA VAL A 185 -17.50 -7.16 -8.47
C VAL A 185 -16.28 -7.86 -7.90
N VAL A 186 -15.11 -7.23 -8.01
CA VAL A 186 -13.83 -7.87 -7.72
C VAL A 186 -12.93 -6.92 -6.93
N SER A 187 -12.29 -7.36 -5.85
CA SER A 187 -11.24 -6.56 -5.20
C SER A 187 -10.04 -6.39 -6.14
N ARG A 188 -9.37 -5.23 -6.11
CA ARG A 188 -8.28 -4.91 -7.05
C ARG A 188 -7.18 -5.97 -7.13
N GLU A 189 -6.89 -6.65 -6.02
CA GLU A 189 -5.91 -7.76 -5.99
C GLU A 189 -6.33 -8.99 -6.80
N PHE A 190 -7.63 -9.26 -6.90
CA PHE A 190 -8.18 -10.41 -7.62
C PHE A 190 -8.55 -10.07 -9.07
N GLU A 191 -8.47 -8.80 -9.46
CA GLU A 191 -8.83 -8.33 -10.79
C GLU A 191 -8.06 -9.07 -11.89
N ALA A 192 -6.75 -9.26 -11.71
CA ALA A 192 -5.91 -9.95 -12.70
C ALA A 192 -6.32 -11.43 -12.84
N LYS A 193 -6.57 -12.13 -11.72
CA LYS A 193 -7.02 -13.53 -11.71
C LYS A 193 -8.37 -13.67 -12.43
N VAL A 194 -9.36 -12.85 -12.05
CA VAL A 194 -10.70 -12.89 -12.65
C VAL A 194 -10.66 -12.54 -14.13
N THR A 195 -9.85 -11.56 -14.53
CA THR A 195 -9.68 -11.18 -15.94
C THR A 195 -9.04 -12.31 -16.74
N GLY A 196 -8.03 -13.00 -16.18
CA GLY A 196 -7.42 -14.18 -16.79
C GLY A 196 -8.42 -15.31 -17.06
N VAL A 197 -9.30 -15.61 -16.09
CA VAL A 197 -10.38 -16.59 -16.27
C VAL A 197 -11.34 -16.16 -17.39
N ILE A 198 -11.70 -14.88 -17.47
CA ILE A 198 -12.60 -14.37 -18.51
C ILE A 198 -11.96 -14.46 -19.90
N GLU A 199 -10.68 -14.10 -20.02
CA GLU A 199 -9.92 -14.16 -21.27
C GLU A 199 -9.71 -15.61 -21.74
N GLY A 200 -9.56 -16.56 -20.81
CA GLY A 200 -9.49 -17.99 -21.11
C GLY A 200 -10.77 -18.54 -21.77
N VAL A 201 -11.93 -17.94 -21.48
CA VAL A 201 -13.21 -18.31 -22.08
C VAL A 201 -13.38 -17.59 -23.42
N LYS A 202 -13.03 -18.30 -24.51
CA LYS A 202 -13.11 -17.80 -25.91
C LYS A 202 -14.43 -17.04 -26.18
N ARG A 203 -14.30 -15.88 -26.86
CA ARG A 203 -15.40 -14.99 -27.32
C ARG A 203 -16.04 -14.09 -26.25
N THR A 204 -15.32 -13.80 -25.18
CA THR A 204 -15.77 -12.87 -24.16
C THR A 204 -14.81 -11.69 -24.06
N SER A 205 -15.35 -10.47 -23.93
CA SER A 205 -14.54 -9.27 -23.67
C SER A 205 -15.03 -8.61 -22.38
N VAL A 206 -14.09 -8.08 -21.61
CA VAL A 206 -14.37 -7.37 -20.36
C VAL A 206 -14.42 -5.88 -20.67
N LYS A 207 -15.57 -5.27 -20.43
CA LYS A 207 -15.71 -3.82 -20.37
C LYS A 207 -15.59 -3.40 -18.92
N ARG A 208 -14.45 -2.80 -18.56
CA ARG A 208 -14.27 -2.23 -17.24
C ARG A 208 -15.20 -1.03 -17.09
N ARG A 209 -16.11 -1.07 -16.12
CA ARG A 209 -17.20 -0.07 -16.03
C ARG A 209 -17.00 0.91 -14.89
N ARG A 210 -16.57 0.46 -13.69
CA ARG A 210 -16.49 1.31 -12.49
C ARG A 210 -15.39 0.85 -11.54
N VAL A 211 -14.78 1.78 -10.81
CA VAL A 211 -13.90 1.50 -9.67
C VAL A 211 -14.58 2.13 -8.45
N ALA A 212 -15.01 1.33 -7.49
CA ALA A 212 -15.54 1.80 -6.23
C ALA A 212 -14.45 1.74 -5.16
N GLU A 213 -14.22 2.83 -4.45
CA GLU A 213 -13.31 2.82 -3.30
C GLU A 213 -14.14 2.50 -2.06
N THR A 214 -13.84 1.39 -1.38
CA THR A 214 -14.54 1.02 -0.14
C THR A 214 -13.92 1.77 1.02
N ALA A 215 -14.66 2.64 1.70
CA ALA A 215 -14.17 3.26 2.93
C ALA A 215 -13.83 2.20 3.99
N PRO A 216 -12.77 2.41 4.78
CA PRO A 216 -12.37 1.49 5.83
C PRO A 216 -13.44 1.40 6.93
N LEU A 217 -13.64 0.19 7.47
CA LEU A 217 -14.68 -0.21 8.44
C LEU A 217 -14.73 0.59 9.76
N TYR A 218 -13.75 1.44 10.06
CA TYR A 218 -13.67 2.17 11.33
C TYR A 218 -14.31 3.57 11.28
N SER A 219 -14.80 4.01 10.13
CA SER A 219 -15.65 5.19 10.06
C SER A 219 -17.07 4.79 10.47
N GLN A 220 -17.67 5.52 11.42
CA GLN A 220 -19.00 5.20 11.99
C GLN A 220 -20.12 5.12 10.94
N GLU A 221 -19.86 5.55 9.71
CA GLU A 221 -20.69 5.31 8.54
C GLU A 221 -19.78 4.89 7.37
N PRO A 222 -19.80 3.62 6.92
CA PRO A 222 -19.01 3.20 5.76
C PRO A 222 -19.66 3.75 4.49
N GLU A 223 -19.26 4.96 4.09
CA GLU A 223 -19.67 5.56 2.82
C GLU A 223 -18.75 5.02 1.71
N VAL A 224 -19.29 4.15 0.86
CA VAL A 224 -18.55 3.65 -0.30
C VAL A 224 -18.67 4.67 -1.43
N VAL A 225 -17.60 5.41 -1.69
CA VAL A 225 -17.55 6.38 -2.78
C VAL A 225 -17.24 5.64 -4.08
N VAL A 226 -18.22 5.58 -4.98
CA VAL A 226 -18.08 4.92 -6.28
C VAL A 226 -17.51 5.90 -7.31
N GLU A 227 -16.20 5.84 -7.60
CA GLU A 227 -15.56 6.69 -8.62
C GLU A 227 -15.68 6.08 -10.03
N VAL A 228 -16.52 6.68 -10.88
CA VAL A 228 -16.73 6.19 -12.25
C VAL A 228 -15.63 6.68 -13.20
N LYS A 229 -14.49 5.99 -13.25
CA LYS A 229 -13.45 6.24 -14.27
C LYS A 229 -13.83 5.59 -15.61
N ARG A 230 -14.59 6.33 -16.44
CA ARG A 230 -14.72 6.08 -17.89
C ARG A 230 -13.47 6.60 -18.59
N THR A 231 -12.44 5.78 -18.76
CA THR A 231 -11.35 6.12 -19.70
C THR A 231 -11.72 5.67 -21.12
N PHE A 232 -12.57 6.46 -21.77
CA PHE A 232 -12.40 6.73 -23.20
C PHE A 232 -12.27 8.24 -23.30
N ILE A 233 -11.04 8.75 -23.23
CA ILE A 233 -10.77 10.12 -23.68
C ILE A 233 -10.84 10.03 -25.20
N HIS A 234 -11.98 10.38 -25.76
CA HIS A 234 -12.03 10.83 -27.14
C HIS A 234 -11.29 12.17 -27.16
N LEU A 235 -9.97 12.13 -27.37
CA LEU A 235 -9.24 13.32 -27.77
C LEU A 235 -9.75 13.62 -29.18
N GLU A 236 -10.70 14.53 -29.31
CA GLU A 236 -10.83 15.27 -30.54
C GLU A 236 -9.50 16.01 -30.70
N ILE A 237 -8.57 15.40 -31.42
CA ILE A 237 -7.45 16.12 -31.99
C ILE A 237 -8.12 16.94 -33.09
N PRO A 238 -8.32 18.27 -32.94
CA PRO A 238 -8.71 19.07 -34.08
C PRO A 238 -7.64 18.81 -35.12
N SER A 239 -8.01 18.19 -36.23
CA SER A 239 -7.09 17.94 -37.32
C SER A 239 -6.57 19.29 -37.77
N SER A 240 -5.36 19.65 -37.32
CA SER A 240 -4.65 20.89 -37.64
C SER A 240 -4.15 20.89 -39.09
N LEU A 241 -4.93 20.33 -40.01
CA LEU A 241 -4.72 20.45 -41.44
C LEU A 241 -5.98 21.07 -42.01
N ARG A 242 -6.04 22.41 -41.93
CA ARG A 242 -6.68 23.20 -42.97
C ARG A 242 -6.00 22.83 -44.29
N SER A 243 -6.54 21.83 -45.00
CA SER A 243 -6.28 21.70 -46.42
C SER A 243 -6.78 23.00 -47.05
N GLY A 244 -5.83 23.84 -47.45
CA GLY A 244 -6.07 25.18 -47.95
C GLY A 244 -7.12 25.19 -49.05
N LEU A 245 -7.94 26.23 -49.02
CA LEU A 245 -8.81 26.65 -50.11
C LEU A 245 -8.01 26.66 -51.41
N SER A 246 -8.28 25.70 -52.30
CA SER A 246 -7.91 25.79 -53.71
C SER A 246 -8.69 26.99 -54.28
N ALA A 247 -7.95 28.05 -54.61
CA ALA A 247 -8.52 29.23 -55.23
C ALA A 247 -9.11 28.88 -56.61
N PRO A 248 -10.26 29.47 -56.99
CA PRO A 248 -10.78 29.34 -58.35
C PRO A 248 -9.87 30.11 -59.30
N SER A 249 -9.27 29.39 -60.25
CA SER A 249 -8.56 29.99 -61.39
C SER A 249 -9.58 30.76 -62.24
N ALA A 250 -9.53 32.09 -62.11
CA ALA A 250 -10.26 32.99 -62.97
C ALA A 250 -9.61 32.99 -64.35
N ALA A 251 -10.38 32.57 -65.35
CA ALA A 251 -10.08 32.77 -66.75
C ALA A 251 -9.93 34.26 -67.06
N THR A 252 -8.94 34.65 -67.85
CA THR A 252 -9.03 35.89 -68.63
C THR A 252 -8.13 35.88 -69.87
N PHE A 253 -8.81 36.11 -71.01
CA PHE A 253 -8.39 36.49 -72.37
C PHE A 253 -7.63 35.49 -73.24
#